data_AF-A0A0A9W3V2-F1
#
_entry.id   AF-A0A0A9W3V2-F1
#
_cell.length_a   1.000
_cell.length_b   1.000
_cell.length_c   1.000
_cell.angle_alpha   90.00
_cell.angle_beta   90.00
_cell.angle_gamma   90.00
#
_symmetry.space_group_name_H-M   'P 1'
#
loop_
_entity.id
_entity.type
_entity.pdbx_description
1 polymer ?
#
loop_
_entity_poly.entity_id
_entity_poly.type
_entity_poly.pdbx_seq_one_letter_code
_entity_poly.pdbx_strand_id
1 'polypeptide(L)'
;MLPLIIPKRVNSLRYFSSVGVLCIFYFIVCIIIHAVTHGMRDKTRQNSIVYVRADNDALQGLGIFMFSFMCQLNAFEIYHEMRTKSVFNFTLYAAFSMTCCATLYILAGYFGYADFGSKVKDSILALYDPLN
;
A
#
# COMPACT_ATOMS: atom_id res chain seq x y z
N MET A 1 3.19 -22.16 -7.49
CA MET A 1 1.98 -21.74 -8.25
C MET A 1 0.86 -22.78 -8.26
N LEU A 2 1.07 -24.07 -7.90
CA LEU A 2 0.01 -25.10 -8.02
C LEU A 2 -1.00 -25.33 -6.87
N PRO A 3 -0.83 -24.95 -5.58
CA PRO A 3 -1.78 -25.40 -4.54
C PRO A 3 -2.98 -24.46 -4.32
N LEU A 4 -2.95 -23.23 -4.82
CA LEU A 4 -3.97 -22.20 -4.54
C LEU A 4 -5.04 -22.04 -5.63
N ILE A 5 -4.97 -22.83 -6.70
CA ILE A 5 -5.97 -22.84 -7.80
C ILE A 5 -7.11 -23.84 -7.50
N ILE A 6 -6.99 -24.63 -6.43
CA ILE A 6 -7.92 -25.71 -6.08
C ILE A 6 -9.28 -25.23 -5.52
N PRO A 7 -9.40 -24.13 -4.75
CA PRO A 7 -10.73 -23.68 -4.33
C PRO A 7 -11.43 -22.93 -5.47
N LYS A 8 -12.36 -23.62 -6.14
CA LYS A 8 -13.32 -23.12 -7.14
C LYS A 8 -14.22 -21.95 -6.66
N ARG A 9 -14.03 -21.44 -5.45
CA ARG A 9 -14.78 -20.33 -4.86
C ARG A 9 -13.84 -19.33 -4.18
N VAL A 10 -13.92 -18.07 -4.62
CA VAL A 10 -13.28 -16.87 -4.03
C VAL A 10 -13.54 -16.74 -2.51
N ASN A 11 -14.60 -17.39 -2.01
CA ASN A 11 -14.99 -17.37 -0.61
C ASN A 11 -13.97 -17.98 0.37
N SER A 12 -13.11 -18.92 -0.07
CA SER A 12 -12.01 -19.44 0.79
C SER A 12 -10.83 -18.46 0.85
N LEU A 13 -10.61 -17.68 -0.23
CA LEU A 13 -9.56 -16.67 -0.29
C LEU A 13 -9.91 -15.44 0.53
N ARG A 14 -11.20 -15.17 0.77
CA ARG A 14 -11.68 -14.05 1.58
C ARG A 14 -11.05 -14.01 2.97
N TYR A 15 -10.90 -15.16 3.64
CA TYR A 15 -10.28 -15.22 4.97
C TYR A 15 -8.79 -14.89 4.91
N PHE A 16 -8.05 -15.50 3.97
CA PHE A 16 -6.63 -15.24 3.80
C PHE A 16 -6.35 -13.79 3.36
N SER A 17 -7.16 -13.27 2.43
CA SER A 17 -7.11 -11.88 1.98
C SER A 17 -7.41 -10.91 3.11
N SER A 18 -8.40 -11.20 3.97
CA SER A 18 -8.74 -10.36 5.13
C SER A 18 -7.60 -10.31 6.15
N VAL A 19 -6.95 -11.45 6.41
CA VAL A 19 -5.74 -11.50 7.26
C VAL A 19 -4.60 -10.67 6.65
N GLY A 20 -4.38 -10.78 5.33
CA GLY A 20 -3.38 -9.97 4.64
C GLY A 20 -3.63 -8.47 4.77
N VAL A 21 -4.88 -8.02 4.58
CA VAL A 21 -5.27 -6.61 4.74
C VAL A 21 -5.04 -6.13 6.18
N LEU A 22 -5.35 -6.97 7.19
CA LEU A 22 -5.08 -6.65 8.59
C LEU A 22 -3.58 -6.48 8.86
N CYS A 23 -2.73 -7.35 8.31
CA CYS A 23 -1.28 -7.21 8.44
C CYS A 23 -0.76 -5.91 7.81
N ILE A 24 -1.29 -5.52 6.64
CA ILE A 24 -0.94 -4.26 5.97
C ILE A 24 -1.35 -3.07 6.85
N PHE A 25 -2.58 -3.07 7.38
CA PHE A 25 -3.04 -2.03 8.30
C PHE A 25 -2.17 -1.93 9.55
N TYR A 26 -1.85 -3.07 10.17
CA TYR A 26 -0.96 -3.13 11.33
C TYR A 26 0.41 -2.53 11.03
N PHE A 27 0.99 -2.87 9.88
CA PHE A 27 2.29 -2.35 9.45
C PHE A 27 2.27 -0.83 9.27
N ILE A 28 1.22 -0.28 8.65
CA ILE A 28 1.07 1.17 8.47
C ILE A 28 0.98 1.88 9.83
N VAL A 29 0.20 1.32 10.77
CA VAL A 29 0.12 1.87 12.14
C VAL A 29 1.48 1.86 12.82
N CYS A 30 2.27 0.78 12.68
CA CYS A 30 3.62 0.71 13.22
C CYS A 30 4.53 1.79 12.64
N ILE A 31 4.51 2.01 11.32
CA ILE A 31 5.27 3.08 10.66
C ILE A 31 4.88 4.44 11.22
N ILE A 32 3.59 4.72 11.38
CA ILE A 32 3.12 6.02 11.90
C ILE A 32 3.63 6.23 13.34
N ILE A 33 3.48 5.22 14.21
CA ILE A 33 3.92 5.31 15.61
C ILE A 33 5.44 5.54 15.67
N HIS A 34 6.22 4.80 14.89
CA HIS A 34 7.67 4.93 14.87
C HIS A 34 8.11 6.28 14.28
N ALA A 35 7.50 6.74 13.19
CA ALA A 35 7.78 8.05 12.60
C ALA A 35 7.47 9.21 13.57
N VAL A 36 6.39 9.12 14.37
CA VAL A 36 6.05 10.14 15.37
C VAL A 36 7.00 10.11 16.56
N THR A 37 7.41 8.92 17.01
CA THR A 37 8.25 8.74 18.21
C THR A 37 9.75 9.00 17.96
N HIS A 38 10.25 8.63 16.77
CA HIS A 38 11.68 8.68 16.42
C HIS A 38 11.97 9.66 15.28
N GLY A 39 11.10 9.72 14.26
CA GLY A 39 11.29 10.56 13.06
C GLY A 39 11.26 12.08 13.33
N MET A 40 10.47 12.56 14.31
CA MET A 40 10.39 14.01 14.63
C MET A 40 11.54 14.53 15.52
N ARG A 41 12.34 13.67 16.14
CA ARG A 41 13.37 14.09 17.11
C ARG A 41 14.71 14.44 16.46
N ASP A 42 14.96 13.96 15.25
CA ASP A 42 16.26 14.12 14.59
C ASP A 42 16.21 15.24 13.51
N LYS A 43 16.51 16.47 13.95
CA LYS A 43 16.52 17.68 13.10
C LYS A 43 17.51 17.60 11.92
N THR A 44 18.47 16.68 11.95
CA THR A 44 19.46 16.48 10.89
C THR A 44 18.86 15.77 9.67
N ARG A 45 17.85 14.92 9.86
CA ARG A 45 17.20 14.14 8.79
C ARG A 45 16.24 14.96 7.93
N GLN A 46 15.58 15.97 8.51
CA GLN A 46 14.64 16.85 7.81
C GLN A 46 15.27 17.64 6.65
N ASN A 47 16.57 17.92 6.71
CA ASN A 47 17.26 18.71 5.68
C ASN A 47 17.64 17.90 4.42
N SER A 48 17.37 16.59 4.42
CA SER A 48 17.63 15.66 3.30
C SER A 48 16.38 15.21 2.54
N ILE A 49 15.22 15.74 2.94
CA ILE A 49 13.91 15.44 2.33
C ILE A 49 13.84 16.21 1.01
N VAL A 50 13.96 15.50 -0.10
CA VAL A 50 13.81 16.10 -1.43
C VAL A 50 12.35 16.01 -1.83
N TYR A 51 11.63 17.14 -1.74
CA TYR A 51 10.20 17.21 -2.03
C TYR A 51 9.86 16.97 -3.50
N VAL A 52 10.76 17.33 -4.42
CA VAL A 52 10.57 17.15 -5.86
C VAL A 52 11.90 16.77 -6.51
N ARG A 53 11.93 15.59 -7.13
CA ARG A 53 12.97 15.20 -8.09
C ARG A 53 12.34 15.12 -9.46
N ALA A 54 12.87 15.85 -10.44
CA ALA A 54 12.43 15.84 -11.84
C ALA A 54 13.45 15.10 -12.73
N ASP A 55 14.13 14.11 -12.17
CA ASP A 55 15.12 13.28 -12.87
C ASP A 55 14.48 11.95 -13.33
N ASN A 56 15.21 11.11 -14.06
CA ASN A 56 14.74 9.80 -14.54
C ASN A 56 14.22 8.88 -13.40
N ASP A 57 14.68 9.09 -12.17
CA ASP A 57 14.13 8.44 -10.97
C ASP A 57 12.63 8.71 -10.76
N ALA A 58 12.13 9.88 -11.20
CA ALA A 58 10.71 10.20 -11.15
C ALA A 58 9.87 9.29 -12.07
N LEU A 59 10.44 8.85 -13.20
CA LEU A 59 9.79 7.92 -14.10
C LEU A 59 9.70 6.51 -13.50
N GLN A 60 10.72 6.10 -12.73
CA GLN A 60 10.67 4.86 -11.96
C GLN A 60 9.58 4.92 -10.88
N GLY A 61 9.48 6.05 -10.15
CA GLY A 61 8.41 6.30 -9.18
C GLY A 61 7.02 6.26 -9.81
N LEU A 62 6.85 6.83 -11.01
CA LEU A 62 5.61 6.74 -11.78
C LEU A 62 5.22 5.28 -12.06
N GLY A 63 6.19 4.45 -12.49
CA GLY A 63 5.98 3.03 -12.72
C GLY A 63 5.48 2.29 -11.47
N ILE A 64 6.13 2.52 -10.32
CA ILE A 64 5.70 1.94 -9.03
C ILE A 64 4.27 2.36 -8.70
N PHE A 65 3.92 3.63 -8.90
CA PHE A 65 2.57 4.15 -8.66
C PHE A 65 1.54 3.45 -9.57
N MET A 66 1.82 3.32 -10.87
CA MET A 66 0.94 2.65 -11.82
C MET A 66 0.69 1.18 -11.45
N PHE A 67 1.73 0.44 -11.07
CA PHE A 67 1.60 -0.96 -10.65
C PHE A 67 0.85 -1.09 -9.32
N SER A 68 1.03 -0.15 -8.38
CA SER A 68 0.38 -0.19 -7.06
C SER A 68 -1.14 -0.02 -7.13
N PHE A 69 -1.65 0.65 -8.17
CA PHE A 69 -3.09 0.84 -8.42
C PHE A 69 -3.65 -0.11 -9.50
N MET A 70 -2.91 -1.15 -9.88
CA MET A 70 -3.37 -2.13 -10.85
C MET A 70 -4.40 -3.09 -10.24
N CYS A 71 -5.67 -2.69 -10.27
CA CYS A 71 -6.80 -3.49 -9.77
C CYS A 71 -7.73 -3.98 -10.90
N GLN A 72 -7.53 -3.47 -12.12
CA GLN A 72 -8.46 -3.58 -13.25
C GLN A 72 -8.63 -5.02 -13.75
N LEU A 73 -7.56 -5.82 -13.70
CA LEU A 73 -7.58 -7.21 -14.16
C LEU A 73 -8.56 -8.08 -13.35
N ASN A 74 -8.67 -7.78 -12.04
CA ASN A 74 -9.53 -8.52 -11.12
C ASN A 74 -10.95 -7.93 -11.03
N ALA A 75 -11.20 -6.79 -11.68
CA ALA A 75 -12.47 -6.06 -11.60
C ALA A 75 -13.67 -6.90 -12.08
N PHE A 76 -13.47 -7.68 -13.15
CA PHE A 76 -14.52 -8.52 -13.75
C PHE A 76 -14.92 -9.69 -12.85
N GLU A 77 -13.95 -10.35 -12.20
CA GLU A 77 -14.23 -11.43 -11.24
C GLU A 77 -14.99 -10.91 -10.02
N ILE A 78 -14.57 -9.76 -9.49
CA ILE A 78 -15.24 -9.08 -8.37
C ILE A 78 -16.67 -8.69 -8.75
N TYR A 79 -16.88 -8.17 -9.96
CA TYR A 79 -18.22 -7.81 -10.45
C TYR A 79 -19.15 -9.03 -10.55
N HIS A 80 -18.63 -10.17 -11.02
CA HIS A 80 -19.43 -11.38 -11.19
C HIS A 80 -19.86 -12.00 -9.83
N GLU A 81 -19.00 -11.88 -8.81
CA GLU A 81 -19.25 -12.35 -7.43
C GLU A 81 -20.15 -11.39 -6.61
N MET A 82 -20.43 -10.18 -7.11
CA MET A 82 -21.24 -9.19 -6.40
C MET A 82 -22.71 -9.63 -6.26
N ARG A 83 -23.25 -9.52 -5.03
CA ARG A 83 -24.64 -9.90 -4.71
C ARG A 83 -25.67 -9.12 -5.52
N THR A 84 -25.44 -7.82 -5.72
CA THR A 84 -26.28 -6.92 -6.51
C THR A 84 -25.49 -6.39 -7.71
N LYS A 85 -25.64 -7.06 -8.86
CA LYS A 85 -24.96 -6.71 -10.10
C LYS A 85 -25.55 -5.43 -10.68
N SER A 86 -24.90 -4.29 -10.39
CA SER A 86 -25.22 -3.00 -10.98
C SER A 86 -23.92 -2.23 -11.18
N VAL A 87 -23.77 -1.62 -12.36
CA VAL A 87 -22.58 -0.84 -12.73
C VAL A 87 -22.40 0.34 -11.78
N PHE A 88 -23.50 0.99 -11.36
CA PHE A 88 -23.44 2.12 -10.42
C PHE A 88 -22.87 1.70 -9.06
N ASN A 89 -23.38 0.59 -8.50
CA ASN A 89 -22.92 0.07 -7.22
C ASN A 89 -21.45 -0.38 -7.31
N PHE A 90 -21.08 -1.04 -8.40
CA PHE A 90 -19.70 -1.46 -8.62
C PHE A 90 -18.73 -0.28 -8.63
N THR A 91 -19.05 0.78 -9.38
CA THR A 91 -18.23 2.00 -9.43
C THR A 91 -18.15 2.67 -8.07
N LEU A 92 -19.25 2.73 -7.30
CA LEU A 92 -19.26 3.32 -5.97
C LEU A 92 -18.37 2.55 -4.99
N TYR A 93 -18.48 1.21 -4.95
CA TYR A 93 -17.64 0.37 -4.09
C TYR A 93 -16.17 0.40 -4.51
N ALA A 94 -15.90 0.39 -5.82
CA ALA A 94 -14.55 0.51 -6.34
C ALA A 94 -13.94 1.87 -5.98
N ALA A 95 -14.68 2.97 -6.14
CA ALA A 95 -14.23 4.30 -5.77
C ALA A 95 -13.88 4.37 -4.27
N PHE A 96 -14.77 3.88 -3.39
CA PHE A 96 -14.51 3.86 -1.96
C PHE A 96 -13.27 3.03 -1.60
N SER A 97 -13.13 1.83 -2.19
CA SER A 97 -11.96 0.97 -1.97
C SER A 97 -10.67 1.65 -2.45
N MET A 98 -10.68 2.26 -3.63
CA MET A 98 -9.52 2.94 -4.20
C MET A 98 -9.12 4.17 -3.38
N THR A 99 -10.09 4.94 -2.89
CA THR A 99 -9.83 6.07 -1.98
C THR A 99 -9.19 5.59 -0.69
N CYS A 100 -9.70 4.52 -0.08
CA CYS A 100 -9.11 3.93 1.13
C CYS A 100 -7.65 3.48 0.89
N CYS A 101 -7.39 2.72 -0.19
CA CYS A 101 -6.03 2.31 -0.56
C CYS A 101 -5.11 3.51 -0.82
N ALA A 102 -5.60 4.55 -1.51
CA ALA A 102 -4.84 5.76 -1.77
C ALA A 102 -4.44 6.47 -0.47
N THR A 103 -5.35 6.59 0.50
CA THR A 103 -5.04 7.17 1.82
C THR A 103 -3.97 6.36 2.53
N LEU A 104 -4.07 5.03 2.54
CA LEU A 104 -3.08 4.16 3.16
C LEU A 104 -1.70 4.28 2.51
N TYR A 105 -1.62 4.34 1.18
CA TYR A 105 -0.37 4.52 0.45
C TYR A 105 0.26 5.90 0.70
N ILE A 106 -0.55 6.96 0.73
CA ILE A 106 -0.06 8.30 1.06
C ILE A 106 0.51 8.33 2.48
N LEU A 107 -0.20 7.75 3.46
CA LEU A 107 0.27 7.70 4.84
C LEU A 107 1.57 6.89 4.95
N ALA A 108 1.59 5.67 4.40
CA ALA A 108 2.77 4.80 4.45
C ALA A 108 3.99 5.43 3.74
N GLY A 109 3.78 6.03 2.56
CA GLY A 109 4.82 6.69 1.81
C GLY A 109 5.33 7.96 2.50
N TYR A 110 4.44 8.81 3.00
CA TYR A 110 4.81 10.04 3.68
C TYR A 110 5.55 9.77 4.99
N PHE A 111 4.96 8.97 5.89
CA PHE A 111 5.59 8.67 7.18
C PHE A 111 6.82 7.79 7.03
N GLY A 112 6.82 6.82 6.09
CA GLY A 112 8.00 6.01 5.81
C GLY A 112 9.16 6.82 5.24
N TYR A 113 8.89 7.80 4.38
CA TYR A 113 9.91 8.71 3.86
C TYR A 113 10.36 9.73 4.92
N ALA A 114 9.45 10.23 5.76
CA ALA A 114 9.79 11.13 6.87
C ALA A 114 10.71 10.45 7.90
N ASP A 115 10.51 9.16 8.13
CA ASP A 115 11.30 8.38 9.07
C ASP A 115 12.71 8.08 8.53
N PHE A 116 12.83 7.61 7.29
CA PHE A 116 14.13 7.14 6.77
C PHE A 116 14.88 8.14 5.86
N GLY A 117 14.18 9.12 5.29
CA GLY A 117 14.71 10.11 4.35
C GLY A 117 15.29 9.46 3.09
N SER A 118 16.45 9.96 2.65
CA SER A 118 17.16 9.49 1.44
C SER A 118 17.68 8.04 1.49
N LYS A 119 17.53 7.34 2.62
CA LYS A 119 17.94 5.94 2.77
C LYS A 119 16.91 4.94 2.23
N VAL A 120 15.66 5.37 1.97
CA VAL A 120 14.63 4.53 1.36
C VAL A 120 15.04 4.23 -0.08
N LYS A 121 15.38 2.95 -0.38
CA LYS A 121 15.74 2.52 -1.74
C LYS A 121 14.68 1.62 -2.38
N ASP A 122 14.30 0.51 -1.73
CA ASP A 122 13.39 -0.46 -2.34
C ASP A 122 12.23 -0.86 -1.42
N SER A 123 12.52 -1.36 -0.22
CA SER A 123 11.51 -1.82 0.73
C SER A 123 11.70 -1.17 2.09
N ILE A 124 10.74 -0.36 2.52
CA ILE A 124 10.75 0.31 3.83
C ILE A 124 10.80 -0.73 4.96
N LEU A 125 10.18 -1.90 4.76
CA LEU A 125 10.20 -3.00 5.72
C LEU A 125 11.62 -3.54 5.99
N ALA A 126 12.50 -3.53 4.98
CA ALA A 126 13.89 -3.98 5.15
C ALA A 126 14.75 -2.98 5.92
N LEU A 127 14.29 -1.74 6.08
CA LEU A 127 14.96 -0.73 6.88
C LEU A 127 14.56 -0.78 8.37
N TYR A 128 13.50 -1.51 8.72
CA TYR A 128 13.16 -1.78 10.10
C TYR A 128 13.95 -2.98 10.60
N ASP A 129 14.87 -2.73 11.54
CA ASP A 129 15.61 -3.79 12.23
C ASP A 129 14.77 -4.30 13.42
N PRO A 130 14.34 -5.57 13.42
CA PRO A 130 13.53 -6.12 14.52
C PRO A 130 14.33 -6.39 15.81
N LEU A 131 15.67 -6.18 15.81
CA LEU A 131 16.56 -6.58 16.90
C LEU A 131 17.23 -5.41 17.64
N ASN A 132 16.98 -4.15 17.29
CA ASN A 132 17.56 -2.99 17.99
C ASN A 132 16.59 -1.80 18.10
#